data_AF-A0A523HNL5-F1
#
_entry.id   AF-A0A523HNL5-F1
#
_cell.length_a   1.000
_cell.length_b   1.000
_cell.length_c   1.000
_cell.angle_alpha   90.00
_cell.angle_beta   90.00
_cell.angle_gamma   90.00
#
_symmetry.space_group_name_H-M   'P 1'
#
loop_
_entity.id
_entity.type
_entity.pdbx_description
1 polymer ?
#
loop_
_entity_poly.entity_id
_entity_poly.type
_entity_poly.pdbx_seq_one_letter_code
_entity_poly.pdbx_strand_id
1 'polypeptide(L)'
;MKSENFDLSAFGVRTANQIANRVLGIGPNDLLNPEPARSGLENPARKLREIANDMRAQAISPETGEVDYGKLVESESYARFKTFARALPYCTKEDLGDRPHQIAFWINLYNALILHGVLHYKVSGSMLRDVGFFRRVAYNVGGMRFSADDIEHGVLRGNRRHPYLPFTQFAKGDPREMMSIEDPDPRMHFALVCGARS
;
A
#
# COMPACT_ATOMS: atom_id res chain seq x y z
N MET A 1 -2.02 -34.00 24.99
CA MET A 1 -3.02 -33.08 24.43
C MET A 1 -2.48 -31.66 24.59
N LYS A 2 -1.92 -31.06 23.54
CA LYS A 2 -1.51 -29.64 23.60
C LYS A 2 -2.80 -28.81 23.58
N SER A 3 -3.04 -28.02 24.62
CA SER A 3 -4.13 -27.05 24.63
C SER A 3 -3.87 -26.04 23.51
N GLU A 4 -4.78 -25.98 22.53
CA GLU A 4 -4.85 -24.86 21.61
C GLU A 4 -5.21 -23.63 22.45
N ASN A 5 -4.20 -22.85 22.85
CA ASN A 5 -4.41 -21.56 23.47
C ASN A 5 -5.06 -20.64 22.43
N PHE A 6 -6.38 -20.45 22.55
CA PHE A 6 -7.14 -19.49 21.76
C PHE A 6 -6.59 -18.09 22.02
N ASP A 7 -5.96 -17.50 21.00
CA ASP A 7 -5.37 -16.16 21.11
C ASP A 7 -6.46 -15.10 20.97
N LEU A 8 -7.01 -14.70 22.13
CA LEU A 8 -8.02 -13.65 22.25
C LEU A 8 -7.58 -12.32 21.60
N SER A 9 -6.26 -12.05 21.53
CA SER A 9 -5.74 -10.84 20.90
C SER A 9 -5.86 -10.89 19.37
N ALA A 10 -5.53 -12.03 18.77
CA ALA A 10 -5.66 -12.25 17.33
C ALA A 10 -7.14 -12.24 16.89
N PHE A 11 -8.03 -12.85 17.68
CA PHE A 11 -9.47 -12.78 17.44
C PHE A 11 -10.00 -11.34 17.51
N GLY A 12 -9.56 -10.57 18.51
CA GLY A 12 -9.92 -9.16 18.67
C GLY A 12 -9.49 -8.30 17.47
N VAL A 13 -8.25 -8.44 17.01
CA VAL A 13 -7.72 -7.70 15.84
C VAL A 13 -8.52 -8.00 14.58
N ARG A 14 -8.76 -9.28 14.26
CA ARG A 14 -9.52 -9.70 13.07
C ARG A 14 -10.93 -9.13 13.11
N THR A 15 -11.60 -9.25 14.26
CA THR A 15 -12.97 -8.77 14.46
C THR A 15 -13.05 -7.25 14.32
N ALA A 16 -12.13 -6.50 14.94
CA ALA A 16 -12.09 -5.04 14.84
C ALA A 16 -11.89 -4.57 13.39
N ASN A 17 -10.95 -5.19 12.66
CA ASN A 17 -10.70 -4.86 11.26
C ASN A 17 -11.91 -5.15 10.36
N GLN A 18 -12.59 -6.28 10.58
CA GLN A 18 -13.80 -6.65 9.84
C GLN A 18 -14.96 -5.68 10.12
N ILE A 19 -15.18 -5.29 11.37
CA ILE A 19 -16.21 -4.31 11.75
C ILE A 19 -15.92 -2.97 11.10
N ALA A 20 -14.69 -2.46 11.20
CA ALA A 20 -14.30 -1.18 10.61
C ALA A 20 -14.50 -1.19 9.07
N ASN A 21 -14.09 -2.25 8.39
CA ASN A 21 -14.32 -2.40 6.95
C ASN A 21 -15.81 -2.41 6.61
N ARG A 22 -16.64 -3.12 7.40
CA ARG A 22 -18.09 -3.16 7.20
C ARG A 22 -18.74 -1.78 7.35
N VAL A 23 -18.37 -1.03 8.39
CA VAL A 23 -18.88 0.33 8.63
C VAL A 23 -18.51 1.28 7.49
N LEU A 24 -17.31 1.11 6.92
CA LEU A 24 -16.82 1.91 5.80
C LEU A 24 -17.26 1.41 4.42
N GLY A 25 -18.02 0.30 4.36
CA GLY A 25 -18.46 -0.32 3.11
C GLY A 25 -17.32 -0.93 2.28
N ILE A 26 -16.20 -1.29 2.90
CA ILE A 26 -14.99 -1.80 2.24
C ILE A 26 -15.06 -3.32 2.12
N GLY A 27 -15.16 -3.81 0.90
CA GLY A 27 -15.12 -5.22 0.54
C GLY A 27 -13.69 -5.77 0.33
N PRO A 28 -13.51 -7.10 0.37
CA PRO A 28 -12.22 -7.74 0.11
C PRO A 28 -11.73 -7.58 -1.35
N ASN A 29 -12.64 -7.25 -2.27
CA ASN A 29 -12.33 -7.05 -3.69
C ASN A 29 -12.27 -5.57 -4.09
N ASP A 30 -12.38 -4.65 -3.13
CA ASP A 30 -12.19 -3.21 -3.39
C ASP A 30 -10.70 -2.95 -3.60
N LEU A 31 -10.30 -3.03 -4.86
CA LEU A 31 -8.92 -3.03 -5.33
C LEU A 31 -8.77 -2.08 -6.50
N LEU A 32 -7.66 -1.35 -6.54
CA LEU A 32 -7.29 -0.49 -7.66
C LEU A 32 -6.55 -1.25 -8.78
N ASN A 33 -6.35 -2.57 -8.63
CA ASN A 33 -5.78 -3.48 -9.64
C ASN A 33 -6.60 -4.79 -9.80
N PRO A 34 -7.90 -4.71 -10.12
CA PRO A 34 -8.80 -5.87 -10.06
C PRO A 34 -8.55 -6.93 -11.15
N GLU A 35 -7.91 -6.56 -12.26
CA GLU A 35 -7.67 -7.45 -13.40
C GLU A 35 -6.20 -7.91 -13.46
N PRO A 36 -5.85 -9.06 -12.88
CA PRO A 36 -4.46 -9.53 -12.84
C PRO A 36 -3.95 -9.83 -14.25
N ALA A 37 -2.71 -9.43 -14.51
CA ALA A 37 -1.95 -9.79 -15.70
C ALA A 37 -0.77 -10.68 -15.30
N ARG A 38 -0.69 -11.90 -15.84
CA ARG A 38 0.48 -12.77 -15.63
C ARG A 38 1.65 -12.23 -16.43
N SER A 39 2.48 -11.43 -15.78
CA SER A 39 3.79 -11.02 -16.27
C SER A 39 4.81 -11.20 -15.16
N GLY A 40 5.96 -11.79 -15.46
CA GLY A 40 7.06 -11.91 -14.50
C GLY A 40 7.48 -10.53 -13.98
N LEU A 41 7.56 -10.38 -12.66
CA LEU A 41 8.06 -9.19 -11.99
C LEU A 41 9.53 -9.40 -11.64
N GLU A 42 10.42 -9.31 -12.62
CA GLU A 42 11.85 -9.27 -12.32
C GLU A 42 12.22 -7.94 -11.65
N ASN A 43 12.87 -8.02 -10.48
CA ASN A 43 13.32 -6.85 -9.71
C ASN A 43 12.23 -5.77 -9.53
N PRO A 44 11.08 -6.10 -8.91
CA PRO A 44 9.92 -5.22 -8.80
C PRO A 44 10.26 -3.88 -8.11
N ALA A 45 11.15 -3.90 -7.12
CA ALA A 45 11.62 -2.69 -6.44
C ALA A 45 12.29 -1.69 -7.40
N ARG A 46 13.18 -2.18 -8.28
CA ARG A 46 13.89 -1.36 -9.27
C ARG A 46 12.92 -0.82 -10.31
N LYS A 47 12.09 -1.70 -10.87
CA LYS A 47 11.13 -1.35 -11.92
C LYS A 47 10.09 -0.32 -11.45
N LEU A 48 9.56 -0.49 -10.23
CA LEU A 48 8.64 0.47 -9.65
C LEU A 48 9.31 1.81 -9.38
N ARG A 49 10.57 1.82 -8.92
CA ARG A 49 11.33 3.06 -8.73
C ARG A 49 11.53 3.82 -10.04
N GLU A 50 11.87 3.14 -11.13
CA GLU A 50 12.01 3.74 -12.45
C GLU A 50 10.69 4.35 -12.93
N ILE A 51 9.59 3.59 -12.83
CA ILE A 51 8.24 4.09 -13.17
C ILE A 51 7.87 5.31 -12.31
N ALA A 52 8.14 5.27 -11.00
CA ALA A 52 7.84 6.37 -10.09
C ALA A 52 8.66 7.63 -10.41
N ASN A 53 9.92 7.48 -10.81
CA ASN A 53 10.76 8.60 -11.23
C ASN A 53 10.24 9.22 -12.53
N ASP A 54 9.85 8.41 -13.51
CA ASP A 54 9.28 8.89 -14.78
C ASP A 54 7.96 9.63 -14.54
N MET A 55 7.07 9.09 -13.68
CA MET A 55 5.83 9.76 -13.29
C MET A 55 6.10 11.12 -12.65
N ARG A 56 7.06 11.21 -11.72
CA ARG A 56 7.43 12.50 -11.08
C ARG A 56 7.98 13.50 -12.10
N ALA A 57 8.86 13.07 -13.00
CA ALA A 57 9.46 13.93 -14.02
C ALA A 57 8.42 14.51 -14.99
N GLN A 58 7.34 13.77 -15.27
CA GLN A 58 6.30 14.19 -16.20
C GLN A 58 5.16 14.98 -15.55
N ALA A 59 4.92 14.76 -14.25
CA ALA A 59 3.80 15.36 -13.54
C ALA A 59 4.12 16.71 -12.90
N ILE A 60 5.38 17.02 -12.57
CA ILE A 60 5.70 18.28 -11.89
C ILE A 60 5.69 19.42 -12.91
N SER A 61 4.82 20.42 -12.68
CA SER A 61 4.79 21.66 -13.43
C SER A 61 6.10 22.43 -13.21
N PRO A 62 6.86 22.77 -14.27
CA PRO A 62 8.09 23.56 -14.14
C PRO A 62 7.84 24.96 -13.57
N GLU A 63 6.64 25.48 -13.73
CA GLU A 63 6.27 26.86 -13.34
C GLU A 63 5.86 26.95 -11.87
N THR A 64 5.10 25.96 -11.37
CA THR A 64 4.50 26.01 -10.03
C THR A 64 5.15 25.03 -9.05
N GLY A 65 5.87 24.02 -9.55
CA GLY A 65 6.35 22.90 -8.74
C GLY A 65 5.23 21.94 -8.29
N GLU A 66 3.99 22.20 -8.67
CA GLU A 66 2.83 21.37 -8.32
C GLU A 66 2.70 20.17 -9.26
N VAL A 67 1.97 19.14 -8.81
CA VAL A 67 1.68 17.95 -9.61
C VAL A 67 0.49 18.23 -10.53
N ASP A 68 0.73 18.25 -11.84
CA ASP A 68 -0.29 18.22 -12.89
C ASP A 68 -0.83 16.80 -13.06
N TYR A 69 -1.87 16.51 -12.30
CA TYR A 69 -2.58 15.23 -12.32
C TYR A 69 -3.23 14.93 -13.67
N GLY A 70 -3.66 15.96 -14.42
CA GLY A 70 -4.30 15.78 -15.73
C GLY A 70 -3.30 15.23 -16.73
N LYS A 71 -2.17 15.90 -16.88
CA LYS A 71 -1.07 15.47 -17.74
C LYS A 71 -0.52 14.10 -17.35
N LEU A 72 -0.45 13.81 -16.04
CA LEU A 72 0.05 12.53 -15.56
C LEU A 72 -0.86 11.37 -15.99
N VAL A 73 -2.17 11.51 -15.89
CA VAL A 73 -3.11 10.42 -16.23
C VAL A 73 -3.04 10.04 -17.72
N GLU A 74 -2.71 10.99 -18.59
CA GLU A 74 -2.55 10.77 -20.03
C GLU A 74 -1.16 10.24 -20.42
N SER A 75 -0.23 10.18 -19.47
CA SER A 75 1.17 9.83 -19.75
C SER A 75 1.41 8.32 -19.92
N GLU A 76 2.42 7.98 -20.73
CA GLU A 76 2.90 6.60 -20.88
C GLU A 76 3.44 6.02 -19.56
N SER A 77 4.04 6.86 -18.70
CA SER A 77 4.57 6.42 -17.40
C SER A 77 3.44 5.95 -16.48
N TYR A 78 2.29 6.63 -16.49
CA TYR A 78 1.11 6.21 -15.75
C TYR A 78 0.47 4.95 -16.34
N ALA A 79 0.45 4.81 -17.68
CA ALA A 79 0.01 3.57 -18.31
C ALA A 79 0.89 2.37 -17.92
N ARG A 80 2.22 2.54 -17.95
CA ARG A 80 3.20 1.55 -17.45
C ARG A 80 2.98 1.21 -15.98
N PHE A 81 2.70 2.21 -15.14
CA PHE A 81 2.37 2.00 -13.73
C PHE A 81 1.13 1.11 -13.55
N LYS A 82 0.03 1.40 -14.28
CA LYS A 82 -1.18 0.55 -14.22
C LYS A 82 -0.89 -0.89 -14.64
N THR A 83 -0.09 -1.08 -15.69
CA THR A 83 0.35 -2.42 -16.10
C THR A 83 1.18 -3.12 -15.03
N PHE A 84 2.11 -2.41 -14.39
CA PHE A 84 2.89 -2.93 -13.26
C PHE A 84 1.98 -3.33 -12.09
N ALA A 85 1.01 -2.50 -11.73
CA ALA A 85 0.07 -2.77 -10.65
C ALA A 85 -0.75 -4.07 -10.90
N ARG A 86 -1.08 -4.37 -12.16
CA ARG A 86 -1.79 -5.61 -12.53
C ARG A 86 -0.94 -6.88 -12.40
N ALA A 87 0.39 -6.76 -12.34
CA ALA A 87 1.29 -7.90 -12.15
C ALA A 87 1.50 -8.25 -10.66
N LEU A 88 1.26 -7.29 -9.76
CA LEU A 88 1.43 -7.45 -8.30
C LEU A 88 0.72 -8.65 -7.68
N PRO A 89 -0.45 -9.13 -8.15
CA PRO A 89 -1.09 -10.32 -7.60
C PRO A 89 -0.21 -11.58 -7.63
N TYR A 90 0.82 -11.61 -8.48
CA TYR A 90 1.78 -12.72 -8.59
C TYR A 90 3.13 -12.44 -7.90
N CYS A 91 3.31 -11.26 -7.30
CA CYS A 91 4.55 -10.90 -6.61
C CYS A 91 4.66 -11.65 -5.27
N THR A 92 5.70 -12.44 -5.10
CA THR A 92 6.03 -13.08 -3.82
C THR A 92 6.99 -12.20 -3.01
N LYS A 93 7.28 -12.61 -1.76
CA LYS A 93 8.28 -11.91 -0.93
C LYS A 93 9.68 -12.07 -1.54
N GLU A 94 9.96 -13.23 -2.10
CA GLU A 94 11.25 -13.59 -2.70
C GLU A 94 11.55 -12.70 -3.91
N ASP A 95 10.53 -12.38 -4.72
CA ASP A 95 10.66 -11.43 -5.84
C ASP A 95 11.16 -10.05 -5.38
N LEU A 96 10.81 -9.63 -4.15
CA LEU A 96 11.21 -8.33 -3.60
C LEU A 96 12.71 -8.27 -3.25
N GLY A 97 13.40 -9.41 -3.18
CA GLY A 97 14.82 -9.49 -2.86
C GLY A 97 15.12 -9.22 -1.38
N ASP A 98 16.26 -8.60 -1.11
CA ASP A 98 16.72 -8.31 0.25
C ASP A 98 15.91 -7.19 0.94
N ARG A 99 16.17 -6.97 2.23
CA ARG A 99 15.46 -5.97 3.04
C ARG A 99 15.49 -4.56 2.43
N PRO A 100 16.64 -3.99 2.00
CA PRO A 100 16.66 -2.71 1.28
C PRO A 100 15.71 -2.64 0.08
N HIS A 101 15.67 -3.69 -0.75
CA HIS A 101 14.77 -3.74 -1.90
C HIS A 101 13.30 -3.86 -1.48
N GLN A 102 12.98 -4.62 -0.44
CA GLN A 102 11.63 -4.70 0.15
C GLN A 102 11.16 -3.34 0.66
N ILE A 103 11.98 -2.63 1.44
CA ILE A 103 11.65 -1.28 1.95
C ILE A 103 11.41 -0.32 0.78
N ALA A 104 12.32 -0.30 -0.21
CA ALA A 104 12.19 0.56 -1.37
C ALA A 104 10.93 0.25 -2.20
N PHE A 105 10.60 -1.03 -2.36
CA PHE A 105 9.38 -1.46 -3.04
C PHE A 105 8.14 -0.95 -2.31
N TRP A 106 8.00 -1.24 -1.01
CA TRP A 106 6.80 -0.89 -0.25
C TRP A 106 6.59 0.62 -0.10
N ILE A 107 7.66 1.40 0.08
CA ILE A 107 7.57 2.87 0.10
C ILE A 107 7.10 3.40 -1.25
N ASN A 108 7.70 2.95 -2.36
CA ASN A 108 7.30 3.41 -3.68
C ASN A 108 5.88 2.95 -4.03
N LEU A 109 5.50 1.74 -3.62
CA LEU A 109 4.15 1.21 -3.85
C LEU A 109 3.11 1.98 -3.06
N TYR A 110 3.37 2.28 -1.79
CA TYR A 110 2.51 3.13 -0.97
C TYR A 110 2.28 4.48 -1.65
N ASN A 111 3.36 5.19 -2.00
CA ASN A 111 3.26 6.53 -2.60
C ASN A 111 2.50 6.51 -3.93
N ALA A 112 2.74 5.50 -4.77
CA ALA A 112 2.02 5.33 -6.02
C ALA A 112 0.55 4.91 -5.81
N LEU A 113 0.26 4.13 -4.77
CA LEU A 113 -1.10 3.76 -4.37
C LEU A 113 -1.89 4.97 -3.90
N ILE A 114 -1.29 5.85 -3.08
CA ILE A 114 -1.91 7.11 -2.66
C ILE A 114 -2.24 7.98 -3.87
N LEU A 115 -1.29 8.16 -4.78
CA LEU A 115 -1.51 8.89 -6.04
C LEU A 115 -2.69 8.31 -6.84
N HIS A 116 -2.69 6.98 -7.06
CA HIS A 116 -3.78 6.32 -7.79
C HIS A 116 -5.12 6.49 -7.07
N GLY A 117 -5.13 6.40 -5.73
CA GLY A 117 -6.31 6.62 -4.92
C GLY A 117 -6.88 8.03 -5.04
N VAL A 118 -6.04 9.06 -4.96
CA VAL A 118 -6.45 10.47 -5.13
C VAL A 118 -7.12 10.68 -6.49
N LEU A 119 -6.51 10.14 -7.55
CA LEU A 119 -7.04 10.21 -8.92
C LEU A 119 -8.36 9.43 -9.07
N HIS A 120 -8.41 8.21 -8.56
CA HIS A 120 -9.56 7.31 -8.71
C HIS A 120 -10.79 7.81 -7.94
N TYR A 121 -10.60 8.22 -6.68
CA TYR A 121 -11.68 8.72 -5.82
C TYR A 121 -11.96 10.21 -5.99
N LYS A 122 -11.24 10.89 -6.90
CA LYS A 122 -11.36 12.34 -7.18
C LYS A 122 -11.31 13.17 -5.90
N VAL A 123 -10.35 12.86 -5.02
CA VAL A 123 -10.25 13.52 -3.72
C VAL A 123 -9.91 14.99 -3.93
N SER A 124 -10.89 15.87 -3.66
CA SER A 124 -10.70 17.32 -3.67
C SER A 124 -10.51 17.82 -2.25
N GLY A 125 -9.31 18.28 -1.89
CA GLY A 125 -8.99 18.81 -0.56
C GLY A 125 -8.03 17.93 0.24
N SER A 126 -8.08 18.00 1.57
CA SER A 126 -7.20 17.19 2.43
C SER A 126 -7.68 15.74 2.50
N MET A 127 -6.77 14.80 2.20
CA MET A 127 -7.03 13.35 2.35
C MET A 127 -7.46 12.98 3.77
N LEU A 128 -7.02 13.75 4.78
CA LEU A 128 -7.39 13.54 6.19
C LEU A 128 -8.88 13.76 6.48
N ARG A 129 -9.64 14.38 5.56
CA ARG A 129 -11.11 14.53 5.69
C ARG A 129 -11.87 13.26 5.31
N ASP A 130 -11.26 12.37 4.53
CA ASP A 130 -11.82 11.07 4.22
C ASP A 130 -11.21 10.02 5.16
N VAL A 131 -11.90 9.83 6.29
CA VAL A 131 -11.51 8.92 7.38
C VAL A 131 -11.34 7.47 6.88
N GLY A 132 -11.94 7.11 5.74
CA GLY A 132 -11.84 5.77 5.14
C GLY A 132 -10.81 5.64 4.03
N PHE A 133 -10.18 6.73 3.58
CA PHE A 133 -9.37 6.76 2.35
C PHE A 133 -8.24 5.73 2.39
N PHE A 134 -7.38 5.77 3.42
CA PHE A 134 -6.20 4.90 3.54
C PHE A 134 -6.56 3.42 3.74
N ARG A 135 -7.75 3.13 4.27
CA ARG A 135 -8.30 1.78 4.35
C ARG A 135 -8.87 1.29 3.02
N ARG A 136 -9.43 2.19 2.21
CA ARG A 136 -10.12 1.87 0.95
C ARG A 136 -9.16 1.73 -0.22
N VAL A 137 -8.15 2.60 -0.32
CA VAL A 137 -7.11 2.50 -1.35
C VAL A 137 -6.28 1.26 -1.11
N ALA A 138 -6.40 0.27 -2.00
CA ALA A 138 -5.73 -1.00 -1.84
C ALA A 138 -5.33 -1.62 -3.17
N TYR A 139 -4.26 -2.41 -3.11
CA TYR A 139 -3.86 -3.32 -4.18
C TYR A 139 -3.88 -4.77 -3.71
N ASN A 140 -4.05 -5.67 -4.67
CA ASN A 140 -3.72 -7.06 -4.53
C ASN A 140 -2.21 -7.24 -4.79
N VAL A 141 -1.49 -7.73 -3.78
CA VAL A 141 -0.07 -8.10 -3.85
C VAL A 141 0.06 -9.53 -3.36
N GLY A 142 0.64 -10.43 -4.17
CA GLY A 142 0.79 -11.85 -3.83
C GLY A 142 -0.54 -12.55 -3.50
N GLY A 143 -1.63 -12.15 -4.14
CA GLY A 143 -2.98 -12.71 -3.91
C GLY A 143 -3.70 -12.12 -2.70
N MET A 144 -3.12 -11.16 -1.99
CA MET A 144 -3.67 -10.59 -0.76
C MET A 144 -3.96 -9.10 -0.91
N ARG A 145 -5.05 -8.63 -0.29
CA ARG A 145 -5.39 -7.20 -0.24
C ARG A 145 -4.49 -6.46 0.76
N PHE A 146 -3.77 -5.47 0.27
CA PHE A 146 -2.99 -4.51 1.05
C PHE A 146 -3.52 -3.10 0.81
N SER A 147 -4.16 -2.52 1.83
CA SER A 147 -4.47 -1.08 1.84
C SER A 147 -3.24 -0.23 2.16
N ALA A 148 -3.35 1.09 2.03
CA ALA A 148 -2.27 1.99 2.49
C ALA A 148 -1.97 1.79 3.99
N ASP A 149 -3.00 1.66 4.84
CA ASP A 149 -2.83 1.31 6.27
C ASP A 149 -2.09 -0.02 6.46
N ASP A 150 -2.43 -1.04 5.68
CA ASP A 150 -1.79 -2.35 5.76
C ASP A 150 -0.30 -2.26 5.40
N ILE A 151 0.04 -1.49 4.36
CA ILE A 151 1.44 -1.28 3.94
C ILE A 151 2.21 -0.50 5.00
N GLU A 152 1.64 0.58 5.54
CA GLU A 152 2.34 1.40 6.53
C GLU A 152 2.49 0.68 7.88
N HIS A 153 1.39 0.20 8.44
CA HIS A 153 1.37 -0.31 9.81
C HIS A 153 1.63 -1.81 9.91
N GLY A 154 1.19 -2.58 8.93
CA GLY A 154 1.39 -4.02 8.89
C GLY A 154 2.75 -4.39 8.31
N VAL A 155 3.15 -3.76 7.21
CA VAL A 155 4.37 -4.14 6.49
C VAL A 155 5.59 -3.33 6.92
N LEU A 156 5.60 -2.01 6.67
CA LEU A 156 6.78 -1.16 6.87
C LEU A 156 7.12 -0.97 8.35
N ARG A 157 6.12 -0.88 9.24
CA ARG A 157 6.31 -0.85 10.70
C ARG A 157 6.48 -2.24 11.32
N GLY A 158 6.63 -3.29 10.51
CA GLY A 158 6.90 -4.65 11.00
C GLY A 158 5.79 -5.20 11.90
N ASN A 159 4.54 -4.90 11.55
CA ASN A 159 3.34 -5.26 12.30
C ASN A 159 3.38 -4.89 13.80
N ARG A 160 4.19 -3.89 14.17
CA ARG A 160 4.25 -3.39 15.56
C ARG A 160 2.90 -2.79 15.95
N ARG A 161 2.61 -2.80 17.26
CA ARG A 161 1.39 -2.22 17.83
C ARG A 161 1.14 -0.82 17.27
N HIS A 162 -0.11 -0.57 16.87
CA HIS A 162 -0.50 0.69 16.27
C HIS A 162 -0.28 1.86 17.25
N PRO A 163 0.13 3.07 16.81
CA PRO A 163 0.37 4.18 17.73
C PRO A 163 -0.91 4.63 18.45
N TYR A 164 -2.05 4.52 17.76
CA TYR A 164 -3.35 4.99 18.23
C TYR A 164 -4.32 3.85 18.62
N LEU A 165 -3.98 2.59 18.37
CA LEU A 165 -4.85 1.44 18.66
C LEU A 165 -4.12 0.43 19.54
N PRO A 166 -4.83 -0.31 20.41
CA PRO A 166 -4.17 -1.23 21.32
C PRO A 166 -3.70 -2.55 20.67
N PHE A 167 -3.92 -2.71 19.36
CA PHE A 167 -3.66 -3.93 18.61
C PHE A 167 -2.67 -3.69 17.44
N THR A 168 -2.15 -4.78 16.89
CA THR A 168 -1.36 -4.80 15.64
C THR A 168 -2.27 -4.67 14.41
N GLN A 169 -1.69 -4.35 13.24
CA GLN A 169 -2.46 -4.22 12.00
C GLN A 169 -2.92 -5.60 11.49
N PHE A 170 -2.00 -6.56 11.48
CA PHE A 170 -2.25 -7.95 11.14
C PHE A 170 -2.35 -8.79 12.40
N ALA A 171 -3.38 -9.62 12.46
CA ALA A 171 -3.54 -10.60 13.53
C ALA A 171 -2.55 -11.76 13.36
N LYS A 172 -2.24 -12.47 14.44
CA LYS A 172 -1.44 -13.69 14.36
C LYS A 172 -2.02 -14.67 13.33
N GLY A 173 -1.17 -15.20 12.46
CA GLY A 173 -1.57 -16.12 11.40
C GLY A 173 -2.37 -15.49 10.27
N ASP A 174 -2.38 -14.16 10.16
CA ASP A 174 -2.76 -13.47 8.92
C ASP A 174 -1.64 -13.71 7.89
N PRO A 175 -1.94 -14.26 6.70
CA PRO A 175 -0.90 -14.56 5.71
C PRO A 175 -0.12 -13.32 5.28
N ARG A 176 -0.70 -12.11 5.40
CA ARG A 176 -0.02 -10.84 5.05
C ARG A 176 1.18 -10.54 5.95
N GLU A 177 1.22 -11.10 7.16
CA GLU A 177 2.35 -10.96 8.08
C GLU A 177 3.66 -11.49 7.47
N MET A 178 3.59 -12.44 6.54
CA MET A 178 4.78 -12.94 5.85
C MET A 178 5.49 -11.83 5.05
N MET A 179 4.75 -10.82 4.57
CA MET A 179 5.30 -9.70 3.80
C MET A 179 5.91 -8.60 4.68
N SER A 180 5.75 -8.68 6.02
CA SER A 180 6.23 -7.64 6.94
C SER A 180 7.76 -7.59 7.05
N ILE A 181 8.26 -6.39 7.35
CA ILE A 181 9.69 -6.10 7.51
C ILE A 181 10.08 -6.27 8.99
N GLU A 182 11.04 -7.15 9.27
CA GLU A 182 11.41 -7.51 10.65
C GLU A 182 12.06 -6.35 11.42
N ASP A 183 12.91 -5.57 10.75
CA ASP A 183 13.55 -4.37 11.30
C ASP A 183 13.06 -3.14 10.53
N PRO A 184 12.00 -2.45 11.00
CA PRO A 184 11.50 -1.20 10.43
C PRO A 184 12.55 -0.10 10.39
N ASP A 185 12.64 0.58 9.25
CA ASP A 185 13.50 1.75 9.10
C ASP A 185 12.72 3.03 9.50
N PRO A 186 13.14 3.75 10.55
CA PRO A 186 12.42 4.94 11.02
C PRO A 186 12.34 6.05 9.96
N ARG A 187 13.20 6.04 8.93
CA ARG A 187 13.16 7.00 7.83
C ARG A 187 11.90 6.88 6.98
N MET A 188 11.14 5.78 7.11
CA MET A 188 9.87 5.61 6.42
C MET A 188 8.91 6.79 6.67
N HIS A 189 8.90 7.38 7.86
CA HIS A 189 7.99 8.49 8.19
C HIS A 189 8.23 9.76 7.37
N PHE A 190 9.45 9.94 6.85
CA PHE A 190 9.80 11.05 5.96
C PHE A 190 9.58 10.70 4.49
N ALA A 191 9.43 9.42 4.17
CA ALA A 191 9.32 8.92 2.80
C ALA A 191 7.87 8.69 2.34
N LEU A 192 6.93 8.51 3.27
CA LEU A 192 5.51 8.26 2.95
C LEU A 192 4.73 9.56 2.76
N VAL A 193 3.89 9.59 1.72
CA VAL A 193 2.95 10.69 1.47
C VAL A 193 1.77 10.58 2.46
N CYS A 194 1.81 11.36 3.54
CA CYS A 194 0.79 11.37 4.59
C CYS A 194 -0.41 12.31 4.33
N GLY A 195 -0.47 12.94 3.16
CA GLY A 195 -1.61 13.75 2.72
C GLY A 195 -1.83 15.08 3.44
N ALA A 196 -0.82 15.55 4.18
CA ALA A 196 -0.72 16.95 4.57
C ALA A 196 -0.45 17.81 3.32
N ARG A 197 -1.23 18.88 3.12
CA ARG A 197 -0.82 19.95 2.20
C ARG A 197 0.41 20.61 2.81
N SER A 198 1.54 20.56 2.10
CA SER A 198 2.69 21.44 2.38
C SER A 198 2.41 22.85 1.86
#